data_AF-A0A8H4XBG6-F1
#
_entry.id   AF-A0A8H4XBG6-F1
#
_cell.length_a   1.000
_cell.length_b   1.000
_cell.length_c   1.000
_cell.angle_alpha   90.00
_cell.angle_beta   90.00
_cell.angle_gamma   90.00
#
_symmetry.space_group_name_H-M   'P 1'
#
loop_
_entity.id
_entity.type
_entity.pdbx_description
1 polymer ?
#
loop_
_entity_poly.entity_id
_entity_poly.type
_entity_poly.pdbx_seq_one_letter_code
_entity_poly.pdbx_strand_id
1 'polypeptide(L)'
;MGIIDQSQSEVQGSSPGDFAAVQKSIIKLLNQPDYDDGSAGPVLVRLAWHSSGTYDKVTDTGGSNGAGMRYEAEGGDPANAGLQNARLFLEPVKRLNPWITYSDLWTLAGVTAIHTMGGPKIDWLPGRTDFIDDSKLPPRGRLPDAAQGAEHIRHVFYRMGFNDREIVALSGAHNLGRCHTANSGFEGKWVNNPTRFSNQYFRLLLSEDWTEKTIPESGVLQFSSVDEDTEEELMMLPTDIALTTDPEFSKYVHMYAKDKDVFFEDFKKAFAKLLELGITRDSEGYVVNTDNQKGGYRSAPKKSDSAPAAAVQSEAAKAGGCPVMHQRAKL
;
A
#
# COMPACT_ATOMS: atom_id res chain seq x y z
N MET A 1 -46.99 -22.21 6.87
CA MET A 1 -46.32 -21.50 7.98
C MET A 1 -44.83 -21.70 7.75
N GLY A 2 -44.19 -20.72 7.11
CA GLY A 2 -42.83 -20.85 6.60
C GLY A 2 -41.81 -20.88 7.72
N ILE A 3 -40.86 -21.81 7.62
CA ILE A 3 -39.67 -21.89 8.47
C ILE A 3 -38.74 -20.78 8.00
N ILE A 4 -38.51 -19.77 8.85
CA ILE A 4 -37.48 -18.77 8.65
C ILE A 4 -36.20 -19.33 9.25
N ASP A 5 -35.23 -19.61 8.39
CA ASP A 5 -33.84 -19.90 8.75
C ASP A 5 -33.23 -18.64 9.40
N GLN A 6 -32.96 -18.71 10.70
CA GLN A 6 -32.30 -17.66 11.49
C GLN A 6 -30.81 -17.99 11.69
N SER A 7 -30.03 -18.03 10.61
CA SER A 7 -28.57 -18.21 10.72
C SER A 7 -27.74 -17.20 9.90
N GLN A 8 -28.16 -15.94 9.90
CA GLN A 8 -27.24 -14.82 9.69
C GLN A 8 -27.20 -13.97 10.96
N SER A 9 -26.22 -14.22 11.83
CA SER A 9 -25.92 -13.30 12.91
C SER A 9 -25.50 -11.96 12.28
N GLU A 10 -26.29 -10.91 12.48
CA GLU A 10 -25.93 -9.55 12.09
C GLU A 10 -24.52 -9.24 12.62
N VAL A 11 -23.58 -8.93 11.72
CA VAL A 11 -22.22 -8.57 12.11
C VAL A 11 -22.28 -7.19 12.76
N GLN A 12 -22.28 -7.16 14.09
CA GLN A 12 -22.34 -5.94 14.88
C GLN A 12 -20.99 -5.21 14.85
N GLY A 13 -21.03 -3.87 14.82
CA GLY A 13 -19.85 -3.03 14.98
C GLY A 13 -19.13 -3.23 16.32
N SER A 14 -17.83 -2.94 16.36
CA SER A 14 -17.02 -3.06 17.58
C SER A 14 -16.97 -1.75 18.38
N SER A 15 -16.60 -1.87 19.66
CA SER A 15 -16.34 -0.70 20.51
C SER A 15 -15.04 0.01 20.10
N PRO A 16 -14.92 1.34 20.28
CA PRO A 16 -13.68 2.06 20.00
C PRO A 16 -12.46 1.43 20.69
N GLY A 17 -11.41 1.17 19.91
CA GLY A 17 -10.18 0.52 20.39
C GLY A 17 -10.19 -1.00 20.40
N ASP A 18 -11.32 -1.65 20.07
CA ASP A 18 -11.39 -3.12 19.93
C ASP A 18 -10.89 -3.57 18.55
N PHE A 19 -9.57 -3.44 18.35
CA PHE A 19 -8.92 -3.87 17.11
C PHE A 19 -9.02 -5.39 16.90
N ALA A 20 -9.14 -6.19 17.96
CA ALA A 20 -9.30 -7.63 17.84
C ALA A 20 -10.63 -8.01 17.17
N ALA A 21 -11.73 -7.31 17.49
CA ALA A 21 -12.99 -7.47 16.78
C ALA A 21 -12.90 -7.04 15.31
N VAL A 22 -12.18 -5.96 15.01
CA VAL A 22 -11.93 -5.53 13.62
C VAL A 22 -11.15 -6.60 12.85
N GLN A 23 -10.09 -7.19 13.44
CA GLN A 23 -9.34 -8.29 12.83
C GLN A 23 -10.23 -9.50 12.53
N LYS A 24 -11.14 -9.88 13.43
CA LYS A 24 -12.11 -10.96 13.17
C LYS A 24 -12.99 -10.67 11.96
N SER A 25 -13.42 -9.42 11.78
CA SER A 25 -14.18 -9.01 10.60
C SER A 25 -13.35 -9.09 9.32
N ILE A 26 -12.08 -8.69 9.38
CA ILE A 26 -11.14 -8.82 8.25
C ILE A 26 -10.90 -10.30 7.89
N ILE A 27 -10.72 -11.19 8.89
CA ILE A 27 -10.52 -12.63 8.65
C ILE A 27 -11.70 -13.22 7.87
N LYS A 28 -12.93 -12.87 8.25
CA LYS A 28 -14.15 -13.33 7.54
C LYS A 28 -14.21 -12.83 6.10
N LEU A 29 -13.69 -11.63 5.84
CA LEU A 29 -13.63 -11.00 4.53
C LEU A 29 -12.61 -11.66 3.59
N LEU A 30 -11.60 -12.36 4.10
CA LEU A 30 -10.51 -12.88 3.26
C LEU A 30 -10.98 -13.90 2.23
N ASN A 31 -12.07 -14.63 2.48
CA ASN A 31 -12.66 -15.56 1.52
C ASN A 31 -13.49 -14.77 0.49
N GLN A 32 -13.01 -14.72 -0.75
CA GLN A 32 -13.66 -14.06 -1.88
C GLN A 32 -13.64 -14.99 -3.10
N PRO A 33 -14.57 -15.96 -3.20
CA PRO A 33 -14.53 -16.99 -4.24
C PRO A 33 -14.48 -16.48 -5.68
N ASP A 34 -15.06 -15.30 -5.91
CA ASP A 34 -15.13 -14.66 -7.24
C ASP A 34 -13.97 -13.70 -7.52
N TYR A 35 -12.98 -13.62 -6.62
CA TYR A 35 -11.82 -12.72 -6.75
C TYR A 35 -10.50 -13.50 -6.72
N ASP A 36 -9.73 -13.39 -7.80
CA ASP A 36 -8.43 -14.03 -8.00
C ASP A 36 -8.45 -15.52 -7.59
N ASP A 37 -7.57 -15.91 -6.68
CA ASP A 37 -7.41 -17.27 -6.16
C ASP A 37 -8.38 -17.58 -5.02
N GLY A 38 -9.58 -17.01 -5.07
CA GLY A 38 -10.61 -17.16 -4.03
C GLY A 38 -10.34 -16.33 -2.77
N SER A 39 -9.41 -15.36 -2.80
CA SER A 39 -9.01 -14.63 -1.60
C SER A 39 -8.68 -13.14 -1.80
N ALA A 40 -9.19 -12.30 -0.88
CA ALA A 40 -8.76 -10.90 -0.75
C ALA A 40 -7.41 -10.74 -0.02
N GLY A 41 -6.87 -11.80 0.59
CA GLY A 41 -5.66 -11.72 1.41
C GLY A 41 -4.50 -11.02 0.70
N PRO A 42 -4.07 -11.49 -0.49
CA PRO A 42 -2.95 -10.89 -1.21
C PRO A 42 -3.15 -9.40 -1.54
N VAL A 43 -4.34 -9.00 -1.99
CA VAL A 43 -4.60 -7.60 -2.36
C VAL A 43 -4.65 -6.67 -1.13
N LEU A 44 -5.05 -7.19 0.04
CA LEU A 44 -4.97 -6.44 1.31
C LEU A 44 -3.51 -6.24 1.77
N VAL A 45 -2.64 -7.24 1.56
CA VAL A 45 -1.19 -7.10 1.81
C VAL A 45 -0.61 -6.03 0.88
N ARG A 46 -0.96 -6.06 -0.41
CA ARG A 46 -0.55 -5.03 -1.36
C ARG A 46 -1.07 -3.64 -0.97
N LEU A 47 -2.32 -3.52 -0.53
CA LEU A 47 -2.87 -2.23 -0.07
C LEU A 47 -2.06 -1.66 1.11
N ALA A 48 -1.73 -2.48 2.10
CA ALA A 48 -0.92 -2.06 3.25
C ALA A 48 0.52 -1.68 2.85
N TRP A 49 1.10 -2.40 1.89
CA TRP A 49 2.41 -2.07 1.31
C TRP A 49 2.35 -0.72 0.61
N HIS A 50 1.43 -0.55 -0.33
CA HIS A 50 1.31 0.66 -1.15
C HIS A 50 0.93 1.90 -0.32
N SER A 51 0.10 1.75 0.71
CA SER A 51 -0.24 2.86 1.61
C SER A 51 0.96 3.35 2.42
N SER A 52 1.99 2.51 2.58
CA SER A 52 3.20 2.84 3.32
C SER A 52 4.39 3.18 2.39
N GLY A 53 4.36 2.67 1.16
CA GLY A 53 5.47 2.68 0.20
C GLY A 53 5.83 4.04 -0.40
N THR A 54 4.98 5.04 -0.21
CA THR A 54 5.21 6.40 -0.72
C THR A 54 6.15 7.24 0.14
N TYR A 55 6.64 6.68 1.25
CA TYR A 55 7.48 7.41 2.21
C TYR A 55 8.81 7.88 1.60
N ASP A 56 9.19 9.09 1.99
CA ASP A 56 10.50 9.68 1.75
C ASP A 56 11.04 10.23 3.05
N LYS A 57 12.14 9.65 3.55
CA LYS A 57 12.76 10.04 4.83
C LYS A 57 13.40 11.43 4.80
N VAL A 58 13.69 11.98 3.62
CA VAL A 58 14.31 13.31 3.46
C VAL A 58 13.25 14.39 3.56
N THR A 59 12.14 14.23 2.84
CA THR A 59 11.04 15.21 2.87
C THR A 59 10.06 14.97 4.02
N ASP A 60 10.10 13.80 4.65
CA ASP A 60 9.16 13.32 5.66
C ASP A 60 7.70 13.36 5.17
N THR A 61 7.48 12.90 3.93
CA THR A 61 6.13 12.85 3.31
C THR A 61 5.83 11.46 2.77
N GLY A 62 4.53 11.15 2.59
CA GLY A 62 4.07 9.79 2.33
C GLY A 62 4.14 8.91 3.58
N GLY A 63 4.07 7.59 3.41
CA GLY A 63 4.07 6.64 4.53
C GLY A 63 2.67 6.33 5.03
N SER A 64 2.58 5.57 6.12
CA SER A 64 1.35 4.84 6.50
C SER A 64 0.22 5.71 7.06
N ASN A 65 0.43 7.02 7.19
CA ASN A 65 -0.55 7.97 7.71
C ASN A 65 -1.31 8.66 6.56
N GLY A 66 -2.54 9.08 6.83
CA GLY A 66 -3.32 9.97 5.95
C GLY A 66 -4.36 9.26 5.07
N ALA A 67 -4.20 7.96 4.84
CA ALA A 67 -5.03 7.17 3.92
C ALA A 67 -5.19 7.86 2.55
N GLY A 68 -4.05 8.28 1.98
CA GLY A 68 -4.01 9.16 0.83
C GLY A 68 -4.64 8.59 -0.44
N MET A 69 -4.60 7.27 -0.58
CA MET A 69 -5.34 6.52 -1.60
C MET A 69 -6.87 6.73 -1.61
N ARG A 70 -7.49 7.48 -0.67
CA ARG A 70 -8.89 7.93 -0.79
C ARG A 70 -9.08 9.07 -1.80
N TYR A 71 -8.01 9.76 -2.15
CA TYR A 71 -8.01 10.92 -3.05
C TYR A 71 -7.44 10.54 -4.41
N GLU A 72 -7.90 11.20 -5.47
CA GLU A 72 -7.47 10.89 -6.85
C GLU A 72 -5.95 11.04 -7.06
N ALA A 73 -5.32 12.02 -6.42
CA ALA A 73 -3.90 12.28 -6.60
C ALA A 73 -3.00 11.06 -6.24
N GLU A 74 -3.41 10.23 -5.27
CA GLU A 74 -2.69 8.99 -4.92
C GLU A 74 -3.47 7.73 -5.36
N GLY A 75 -4.78 7.72 -5.16
CA GLY A 75 -5.66 6.59 -5.49
C GLY A 75 -5.77 6.28 -6.97
N GLY A 76 -5.53 7.27 -7.84
CA GLY A 76 -5.45 7.13 -9.29
C GLY A 76 -4.02 7.12 -9.85
N ASP A 77 -2.99 6.99 -9.01
CA ASP A 77 -1.64 6.66 -9.48
C ASP A 77 -1.69 5.28 -10.18
N PRO A 78 -1.17 5.14 -11.42
CA PRO A 78 -1.14 3.86 -12.13
C PRO A 78 -0.54 2.72 -11.31
N ALA A 79 0.46 2.99 -10.46
CA ALA A 79 1.06 1.97 -9.59
C ALA A 79 0.07 1.42 -8.55
N ASN A 80 -1.03 2.13 -8.27
CA ASN A 80 -2.10 1.72 -7.35
C ASN A 80 -3.30 1.08 -8.07
N ALA A 81 -3.24 0.88 -9.39
CA ALA A 81 -4.30 0.19 -10.12
C ALA A 81 -4.62 -1.18 -9.52
N GLY A 82 -5.91 -1.49 -9.38
CA GLY A 82 -6.43 -2.71 -8.73
C GLY A 82 -6.68 -2.55 -7.22
N LEU A 83 -6.05 -1.59 -6.53
CA LEU A 83 -6.24 -1.40 -5.08
C LEU A 83 -7.62 -0.86 -4.72
N GLN A 84 -8.40 -0.36 -5.68
CA GLN A 84 -9.81 -0.07 -5.47
C GLN A 84 -10.58 -1.30 -4.95
N ASN A 85 -10.23 -2.51 -5.38
CA ASN A 85 -10.89 -3.73 -4.93
C ASN A 85 -10.65 -3.96 -3.43
N ALA A 86 -9.40 -3.85 -2.98
CA ALA A 86 -9.04 -3.96 -1.57
C ALA A 86 -9.75 -2.90 -0.70
N ARG A 87 -9.82 -1.65 -1.18
CA ARG A 87 -10.55 -0.58 -0.48
C ARG A 87 -12.04 -0.91 -0.38
N LEU A 88 -12.67 -1.34 -1.48
CA LEU A 88 -14.09 -1.71 -1.53
C LEU A 88 -14.41 -2.88 -0.59
N PHE A 89 -13.54 -3.91 -0.53
CA PHE A 89 -13.72 -5.04 0.40
C PHE A 89 -13.69 -4.60 1.86
N LEU A 90 -12.91 -3.56 2.21
CA LEU A 90 -12.82 -3.05 3.57
C LEU A 90 -13.94 -2.07 3.96
N GLU A 91 -14.70 -1.52 2.99
CA GLU A 91 -15.77 -0.56 3.28
C GLU A 91 -16.87 -1.10 4.23
N PRO A 92 -17.37 -2.36 4.10
CA PRO A 92 -18.28 -2.92 5.10
C PRO A 92 -17.71 -2.94 6.51
N VAL A 93 -16.42 -3.28 6.66
CA VAL A 93 -15.73 -3.27 7.97
C VAL A 93 -15.65 -1.84 8.50
N LYS A 94 -15.27 -0.87 7.65
CA LYS A 94 -15.21 0.54 8.03
C LYS A 94 -16.58 1.10 8.45
N ARG A 95 -17.65 0.81 7.71
CA ARG A 95 -19.00 1.27 8.04
C ARG A 95 -19.48 0.80 9.41
N LEU A 96 -19.16 -0.43 9.78
CA LEU A 96 -19.50 -1.00 11.09
C LEU A 96 -18.59 -0.49 12.21
N ASN A 97 -17.42 0.07 11.88
CA ASN A 97 -16.43 0.53 12.84
C ASN A 97 -16.00 1.97 12.50
N PRO A 98 -16.90 2.97 12.54
CA PRO A 98 -16.58 4.32 12.09
C PRO A 98 -15.43 4.98 12.87
N TRP A 99 -15.15 4.48 14.09
CA TRP A 99 -14.08 4.94 14.96
C TRP A 99 -12.66 4.61 14.47
N ILE A 100 -12.46 3.55 13.67
CA ILE A 100 -11.13 3.19 13.16
C ILE A 100 -10.80 4.06 11.95
N THR A 101 -9.59 4.60 11.87
CA THR A 101 -9.15 5.34 10.68
C THR A 101 -8.94 4.37 9.51
N TYR A 102 -9.06 4.86 8.27
CA TYR A 102 -8.69 4.07 7.10
C TYR A 102 -7.21 3.69 7.14
N SER A 103 -6.35 4.57 7.64
CA SER A 103 -4.92 4.34 7.81
C SER A 103 -4.63 3.15 8.73
N ASP A 104 -5.30 3.07 9.89
CA ASP A 104 -5.18 1.90 10.76
C ASP A 104 -5.87 0.67 10.14
N LEU A 105 -7.04 0.82 9.52
CA LEU A 105 -7.76 -0.31 8.92
C LEU A 105 -6.96 -1.00 7.82
N TRP A 106 -6.35 -0.25 6.91
CA TRP A 106 -5.58 -0.81 5.79
C TRP A 106 -4.32 -1.53 6.27
N THR A 107 -3.58 -0.94 7.22
CA THR A 107 -2.38 -1.56 7.77
C THR A 107 -2.69 -2.77 8.67
N LEU A 108 -3.77 -2.69 9.46
CA LEU A 108 -4.29 -3.82 10.23
C LEU A 108 -4.73 -4.97 9.33
N ALA A 109 -5.37 -4.65 8.19
CA ALA A 109 -5.78 -5.65 7.21
C ALA A 109 -4.58 -6.39 6.61
N GLY A 110 -3.49 -5.69 6.27
CA GLY A 110 -2.26 -6.31 5.77
C GLY A 110 -1.66 -7.32 6.75
N VAL A 111 -1.42 -6.94 8.01
CA VAL A 111 -0.83 -7.86 9.01
C VAL A 111 -1.76 -9.01 9.36
N THR A 112 -3.08 -8.77 9.37
CA THR A 112 -4.09 -9.81 9.61
C THR A 112 -4.13 -10.82 8.46
N ALA A 113 -4.06 -10.34 7.22
CA ALA A 113 -4.01 -11.19 6.04
C ALA A 113 -2.74 -12.06 6.01
N ILE A 114 -1.56 -11.47 6.25
CA ILE A 114 -0.28 -12.22 6.32
C ILE A 114 -0.38 -13.35 7.34
N HIS A 115 -0.81 -13.03 8.57
CA HIS A 115 -0.90 -14.03 9.63
C HIS A 115 -1.91 -15.14 9.29
N THR A 116 -3.09 -14.78 8.77
CA THR A 116 -4.14 -15.75 8.44
C THR A 116 -3.74 -16.67 7.30
N MET A 117 -2.94 -16.19 6.35
CA MET A 117 -2.39 -16.99 5.25
C MET A 117 -1.16 -17.83 5.68
N GLY A 118 -0.83 -17.91 6.97
CA GLY A 118 0.24 -18.76 7.51
C GLY A 118 1.60 -18.07 7.64
N GLY A 119 1.65 -16.74 7.47
CA GLY A 119 2.85 -15.94 7.66
C GLY A 119 3.14 -15.60 9.13
N PRO A 120 4.27 -14.91 9.39
CA PRO A 120 4.66 -14.55 10.75
C PRO A 120 3.65 -13.57 11.37
N LYS A 121 3.53 -13.60 12.71
CA LYS A 121 2.80 -12.58 13.45
C LYS A 121 3.62 -11.28 13.46
N ILE A 122 3.10 -10.25 12.82
CA ILE A 122 3.75 -8.93 12.73
C ILE A 122 3.29 -8.05 13.87
N ASP A 123 4.24 -7.38 14.52
CA ASP A 123 3.94 -6.41 15.57
C ASP A 123 3.32 -5.17 14.92
N TRP A 124 2.15 -4.79 15.39
CA TRP A 124 1.37 -3.68 14.84
C TRP A 124 0.81 -2.83 15.99
N LEU A 125 0.88 -1.51 15.82
CA LEU A 125 0.39 -0.52 16.77
C LEU A 125 -0.62 0.41 16.09
N PRO A 126 -1.73 0.76 16.75
CA PRO A 126 -2.72 1.69 16.23
C PRO A 126 -2.27 3.15 16.37
N GLY A 127 -3.12 4.08 15.92
CA GLY A 127 -2.99 5.51 16.17
C GLY A 127 -2.77 6.35 14.91
N ARG A 128 -2.79 5.73 13.72
CA ARG A 128 -2.68 6.47 12.46
C ARG A 128 -3.93 7.32 12.25
N THR A 129 -3.75 8.50 11.68
CA THR A 129 -4.79 9.49 11.38
C THR A 129 -5.09 9.54 9.88
N ASP A 130 -6.32 9.83 9.50
CA ASP A 130 -6.66 10.10 8.10
C ASP A 130 -6.53 11.59 7.79
N PHE A 131 -6.05 11.94 6.60
CA PHE A 131 -6.07 13.32 6.15
C PHE A 131 -7.51 13.78 5.93
N ILE A 132 -7.75 15.07 6.08
CA ILE A 132 -9.05 15.68 5.80
C ILE A 132 -9.20 16.07 4.33
N ASP A 133 -8.08 16.33 3.64
CA ASP A 133 -7.98 16.69 2.22
C ASP A 133 -6.68 16.16 1.59
N ASP A 134 -6.43 16.49 0.32
CA ASP A 134 -5.29 16.02 -0.46
C ASP A 134 -4.05 16.93 -0.38
N SER A 135 -4.06 17.99 0.43
CA SER A 135 -2.98 19.00 0.48
C SER A 135 -1.62 18.46 0.95
N LYS A 136 -1.61 17.28 1.56
CA LYS A 136 -0.43 16.63 2.16
C LYS A 136 0.02 15.38 1.42
N LEU A 137 -0.61 15.06 0.30
CA LEU A 137 -0.24 13.89 -0.49
C LEU A 137 1.11 14.09 -1.16
N PRO A 138 1.99 13.07 -1.15
CA PRO A 138 3.24 13.14 -1.87
C PRO A 138 2.99 13.13 -3.39
N PRO A 139 3.98 13.57 -4.21
CA PRO A 139 3.89 13.39 -5.65
C PRO A 139 3.83 11.89 -6.02
N ARG A 140 3.18 11.61 -7.17
CA ARG A 140 3.14 10.28 -7.79
C ARG A 140 4.53 9.76 -8.16
N GLY A 141 4.63 8.46 -8.42
CA GLY A 141 5.86 7.82 -8.91
C GLY A 141 6.90 7.51 -7.84
N ARG A 142 6.49 7.44 -6.57
CA ARG A 142 7.38 7.01 -5.47
C ARG A 142 7.43 5.50 -5.28
N LEU A 143 6.51 4.74 -5.88
CA LEU A 143 6.46 3.29 -5.79
C LEU A 143 7.43 2.63 -6.79
N PRO A 144 7.92 1.41 -6.52
CA PRO A 144 8.85 0.72 -7.40
C PRO A 144 8.22 0.40 -8.76
N ASP A 145 9.05 0.41 -9.79
CA ASP A 145 8.69 0.01 -11.15
C ASP A 145 9.21 -1.41 -11.34
N ALA A 146 8.28 -2.33 -11.59
CA ALA A 146 8.53 -3.77 -11.69
C ALA A 146 9.43 -4.14 -12.88
N ALA A 147 9.53 -3.28 -13.89
CA ALA A 147 10.33 -3.51 -15.09
C ALA A 147 11.83 -3.18 -14.92
N GLN A 148 12.23 -2.63 -13.77
CA GLN A 148 13.59 -2.15 -13.53
C GLN A 148 14.48 -3.19 -12.81
N GLY A 149 15.77 -2.89 -12.72
CA GLY A 149 16.78 -3.73 -12.05
C GLY A 149 17.13 -3.30 -10.61
N ALA A 150 18.17 -3.93 -10.07
CA ALA A 150 18.58 -3.80 -8.66
C ALA A 150 18.86 -2.35 -8.20
N GLU A 151 19.48 -1.53 -9.05
CA GLU A 151 19.76 -0.13 -8.73
C GLU A 151 18.49 0.70 -8.51
N HIS A 152 17.43 0.43 -9.27
CA HIS A 152 16.13 1.07 -9.06
C HIS A 152 15.50 0.62 -7.74
N ILE A 153 15.55 -0.69 -7.46
CA ILE A 153 15.06 -1.25 -6.19
C ILE A 153 15.76 -0.56 -5.02
N ARG A 154 17.10 -0.48 -5.03
CA ARG A 154 17.86 0.26 -4.00
C ARG A 154 17.47 1.72 -3.94
N HIS A 155 17.38 2.41 -5.07
CA HIS A 155 17.01 3.83 -5.11
C HIS A 155 15.68 4.09 -4.38
N VAL A 156 14.65 3.29 -4.67
CA VAL A 156 13.32 3.43 -4.05
C VAL A 156 13.36 3.09 -2.56
N PHE A 157 13.92 1.94 -2.19
CA PHE A 157 13.85 1.46 -0.82
C PHE A 157 14.83 2.17 0.12
N TYR A 158 15.99 2.63 -0.35
CA TYR A 158 16.93 3.41 0.45
C TYR A 158 16.36 4.79 0.79
N ARG A 159 15.54 5.38 -0.10
CA ARG A 159 14.75 6.59 0.19
C ARG A 159 13.80 6.38 1.37
N MET A 160 13.21 5.19 1.47
CA MET A 160 12.34 4.79 2.58
C MET A 160 13.12 4.38 3.84
N GLY A 161 14.43 4.16 3.73
CA GLY A 161 15.31 3.82 4.85
C GLY A 161 15.54 2.33 5.07
N PHE A 162 15.29 1.49 4.06
CA PHE A 162 15.61 0.07 4.11
C PHE A 162 17.04 -0.24 3.65
N ASN A 163 17.58 -1.36 4.12
CA ASN A 163 18.83 -1.94 3.60
C ASN A 163 18.54 -3.16 2.69
N ASP A 164 19.58 -3.71 2.07
CA ASP A 164 19.45 -4.82 1.11
C ASP A 164 18.77 -6.07 1.68
N ARG A 165 19.04 -6.43 2.94
CA ARG A 165 18.42 -7.59 3.59
C ARG A 165 16.91 -7.39 3.78
N GLU A 166 16.52 -6.19 4.20
CA GLU A 166 15.12 -5.81 4.40
C GLU A 166 14.38 -5.72 3.06
N ILE A 167 15.03 -5.20 2.01
CA ILE A 167 14.51 -5.16 0.64
C ILE A 167 14.15 -6.57 0.19
N VAL A 168 15.12 -7.49 0.21
CA VAL A 168 14.90 -8.87 -0.26
C VAL A 168 13.85 -9.56 0.61
N ALA A 169 13.83 -9.31 1.92
CA ALA A 169 12.78 -9.86 2.78
C ALA A 169 11.39 -9.38 2.32
N LEU A 170 11.21 -8.08 2.13
CA LEU A 170 9.93 -7.49 1.70
C LEU A 170 9.48 -8.00 0.33
N SER A 171 10.39 -8.20 -0.62
CA SER A 171 10.11 -8.82 -1.92
C SER A 171 9.51 -10.22 -1.79
N GLY A 172 9.82 -10.95 -0.70
CA GLY A 172 9.21 -12.25 -0.40
C GLY A 172 7.68 -12.23 -0.26
N ALA A 173 7.06 -11.06 -0.11
CA ALA A 173 5.60 -10.91 -0.19
C ALA A 173 5.02 -11.31 -1.55
N HIS A 174 5.83 -11.31 -2.63
CA HIS A 174 5.44 -11.86 -3.94
C HIS A 174 5.18 -13.37 -3.91
N ASN A 175 5.40 -14.06 -2.79
CA ASN A 175 4.78 -15.36 -2.55
C ASN A 175 3.23 -15.31 -2.55
N LEU A 176 2.61 -14.13 -2.48
CA LEU A 176 1.17 -13.97 -2.42
C LEU A 176 0.61 -13.34 -3.69
N GLY A 177 -0.55 -13.84 -4.12
CA GLY A 177 -1.35 -13.27 -5.20
C GLY A 177 -0.75 -13.45 -6.59
N ARG A 178 -1.11 -12.51 -7.46
CA ARG A 178 -0.79 -12.53 -8.88
C ARG A 178 -0.78 -11.11 -9.46
N CYS A 179 -0.09 -10.95 -10.58
CA CYS A 179 -0.20 -9.80 -11.46
C CYS A 179 -1.41 -9.93 -12.41
N HIS A 180 -1.88 -8.76 -12.86
CA HIS A 180 -2.97 -8.64 -13.83
C HIS A 180 -2.57 -7.64 -14.89
N THR A 181 -2.72 -8.02 -16.16
CA THR A 181 -2.32 -7.20 -17.30
C THR A 181 -3.02 -5.84 -17.29
N ALA A 182 -4.31 -5.81 -16.91
CA ALA A 182 -5.09 -4.59 -16.81
C ALA A 182 -4.65 -3.61 -15.69
N ASN A 183 -3.90 -4.09 -14.69
CA ASN A 183 -3.45 -3.27 -13.57
C ASN A 183 -2.00 -2.80 -13.74
N SER A 184 -1.12 -3.68 -14.18
CA SER A 184 0.33 -3.45 -14.17
C SER A 184 1.02 -3.73 -15.51
N GLY A 185 0.31 -4.30 -16.47
CA GLY A 185 0.88 -4.84 -17.71
C GLY A 185 1.45 -6.25 -17.58
N PHE A 186 1.82 -6.71 -16.38
CA PHE A 186 2.30 -8.06 -16.09
C PHE A 186 1.15 -9.03 -15.81
N GLU A 187 1.37 -10.34 -16.01
CA GLU A 187 0.34 -11.36 -15.87
C GLU A 187 0.84 -12.61 -15.13
N GLY A 188 0.00 -13.12 -14.22
CA GLY A 188 0.16 -14.45 -13.64
C GLY A 188 0.57 -14.47 -12.16
N LYS A 189 0.63 -15.67 -11.59
CA LYS A 189 1.02 -15.93 -10.20
C LYS A 189 2.52 -16.23 -10.09
N TRP A 190 3.15 -15.81 -8.99
CA TRP A 190 4.56 -16.12 -8.71
C TRP A 190 4.80 -17.54 -8.22
N VAL A 191 3.79 -18.14 -7.56
CA VAL A 191 3.88 -19.46 -6.92
C VAL A 191 2.59 -20.26 -7.15
N ASN A 192 2.65 -21.59 -7.02
CA ASN A 192 1.46 -22.43 -7.27
C ASN A 192 0.32 -22.17 -6.29
N ASN A 193 0.62 -21.86 -5.01
CA ASN A 193 -0.38 -21.56 -3.97
C ASN A 193 -0.27 -20.10 -3.47
N PRO A 194 -0.83 -19.14 -4.22
CA PRO A 194 -0.67 -17.70 -3.96
C PRO A 194 -1.49 -17.18 -2.76
N THR A 195 -2.22 -18.04 -2.04
CA THR A 195 -2.99 -17.67 -0.84
C THR A 195 -2.39 -18.24 0.45
N ARG A 196 -1.17 -18.80 0.37
CA ARG A 196 -0.43 -19.32 1.53
C ARG A 196 0.95 -18.69 1.61
N PHE A 197 1.21 -17.93 2.67
CA PHE A 197 2.52 -17.31 2.91
C PHE A 197 3.58 -18.38 3.22
N SER A 198 4.65 -18.39 2.44
CA SER A 198 5.74 -19.36 2.55
C SER A 198 7.04 -18.80 1.95
N ASN A 199 8.13 -19.58 1.97
CA ASN A 199 9.36 -19.23 1.25
C ASN A 199 9.42 -19.84 -0.17
N GLN A 200 8.29 -20.31 -0.72
CA GLN A 200 8.23 -20.94 -2.03
C GLN A 200 8.69 -19.98 -3.13
N TYR A 201 8.36 -18.69 -3.04
CA TYR A 201 8.86 -17.65 -3.94
C TYR A 201 10.39 -17.71 -4.12
N PHE A 202 11.17 -17.68 -3.03
CA PHE A 202 12.63 -17.74 -3.13
C PHE A 202 13.15 -19.08 -3.65
N ARG A 203 12.46 -20.18 -3.32
CA ARG A 203 12.84 -21.51 -3.81
C ARG A 203 12.68 -21.61 -5.32
N LEU A 204 11.51 -21.22 -5.84
CA LEU A 204 11.20 -21.24 -7.27
C LEU A 204 12.07 -20.26 -8.05
N LEU A 205 12.33 -19.08 -7.48
CA LEU A 205 13.23 -18.09 -8.08
C LEU A 205 14.64 -18.66 -8.36
N LEU A 206 15.08 -19.68 -7.60
CA LEU A 206 16.37 -20.35 -7.79
C LEU A 206 16.30 -21.70 -8.52
N SER A 207 15.15 -22.40 -8.49
CA SER A 207 15.03 -23.77 -9.02
C SER A 207 14.44 -23.86 -10.41
N GLU A 208 13.64 -22.87 -10.82
CA GLU A 208 12.96 -22.86 -12.11
C GLU A 208 13.84 -22.28 -13.22
N ASP A 209 13.63 -22.77 -14.44
CA ASP A 209 14.26 -22.23 -15.64
C ASP A 209 13.40 -21.10 -16.21
N TRP A 210 13.78 -19.86 -15.89
CA TRP A 210 13.05 -18.66 -16.30
C TRP A 210 13.37 -18.25 -17.73
N THR A 211 12.34 -18.10 -18.55
CA THR A 211 12.44 -17.63 -19.95
C THR A 211 11.80 -16.26 -20.11
N GLU A 212 12.41 -15.40 -20.93
CA GLU A 212 11.84 -14.09 -21.25
C GLU A 212 10.54 -14.22 -22.05
N LYS A 213 9.50 -13.51 -21.62
CA LYS A 213 8.19 -13.46 -22.25
C LYS A 213 7.71 -12.01 -22.33
N THR A 214 7.41 -11.53 -23.53
CA THR A 214 6.73 -10.24 -23.69
C THR A 214 5.22 -10.45 -23.63
N ILE A 215 4.53 -9.73 -22.75
CA ILE A 215 3.06 -9.78 -22.66
C ILE A 215 2.45 -9.09 -23.88
N PRO A 216 1.69 -9.79 -24.74
CA PRO A 216 1.21 -9.23 -26.00
C PRO A 216 0.36 -7.95 -25.87
N GLU A 217 -0.48 -7.89 -24.84
CA GLU A 217 -1.44 -6.80 -24.64
C GLU A 217 -0.78 -5.51 -24.16
N SER A 218 0.28 -5.62 -23.35
CA SER A 218 0.94 -4.48 -22.70
C SER A 218 2.33 -4.16 -23.26
N GLY A 219 2.97 -5.13 -23.91
CA GLY A 219 4.34 -5.04 -24.41
C GLY A 219 5.41 -5.11 -23.33
N VAL A 220 5.07 -5.35 -22.06
CA VAL A 220 6.06 -5.43 -20.98
C VAL A 220 6.81 -6.77 -21.03
N LEU A 221 8.10 -6.73 -20.72
CA LEU A 221 8.92 -7.91 -20.53
C LEU A 221 8.67 -8.50 -19.13
N GLN A 222 8.31 -9.77 -19.08
CA GLN A 222 8.29 -10.59 -17.88
C GLN A 222 9.08 -11.88 -18.09
N PHE A 223 9.20 -12.69 -17.05
CA PHE A 223 9.77 -14.02 -17.14
C PHE A 223 8.72 -15.07 -16.82
N SER A 224 8.77 -16.23 -17.46
CA SER A 224 7.92 -17.36 -17.12
C SER A 224 8.65 -18.69 -17.07
N SER A 225 8.10 -19.59 -16.25
CA SER A 225 8.43 -21.02 -16.19
C SER A 225 7.12 -21.79 -16.34
N VAL A 226 7.13 -22.83 -17.17
CA VAL A 226 5.96 -23.69 -17.42
C VAL A 226 6.30 -25.09 -16.94
N ASP A 227 5.49 -25.62 -16.03
CA ASP A 227 5.59 -27.00 -15.59
C ASP A 227 5.11 -27.93 -16.73
N GLU A 228 6.01 -28.80 -17.22
CA GLU A 228 5.74 -29.65 -18.40
C GLU A 228 4.62 -30.69 -18.17
N ASP A 229 4.38 -31.09 -16.92
CA ASP A 229 3.40 -32.13 -16.58
C ASP A 229 2.00 -31.55 -16.35
N THR A 230 1.92 -30.37 -15.75
CA THR A 230 0.66 -29.73 -15.35
C THR A 230 0.23 -28.59 -16.27
N GLU A 231 1.12 -28.15 -17.17
CA GLU A 231 0.97 -26.95 -17.99
C GLU A 231 0.73 -25.66 -17.17
N GLU A 232 1.00 -25.69 -15.87
CA GLU A 232 0.92 -24.49 -15.02
C GLU A 232 2.05 -23.53 -15.33
N GLU A 233 1.70 -22.29 -15.66
CA GLU A 233 2.67 -21.21 -15.87
C GLU A 233 2.81 -20.35 -14.60
N LEU A 234 4.06 -20.14 -14.19
CA LEU A 234 4.47 -19.19 -13.17
C LEU A 234 5.20 -18.02 -13.81
N MET A 235 5.24 -16.88 -13.11
CA MET A 235 5.89 -15.67 -13.59
C MET A 235 6.89 -15.09 -12.59
N MET A 236 7.88 -14.36 -13.10
CA MET A 236 8.73 -13.44 -12.33
C MET A 236 8.83 -12.07 -13.02
N LEU A 237 8.87 -11.01 -12.24
CA LEU A 237 9.11 -9.65 -12.73
C LEU A 237 10.62 -9.48 -13.04
N PRO A 238 11.00 -8.52 -13.91
CA PRO A 238 12.40 -8.11 -14.03
C PRO A 238 13.05 -7.74 -12.70
N THR A 239 12.29 -7.08 -11.81
CA THR A 239 12.72 -6.79 -10.44
C THR A 239 12.92 -8.04 -9.57
N ASP A 240 12.16 -9.12 -9.78
CA ASP A 240 12.35 -10.39 -9.07
C ASP A 240 13.64 -11.08 -9.53
N ILE A 241 13.87 -11.14 -10.85
CA ILE A 241 15.13 -11.68 -11.43
C ILE A 241 16.35 -10.84 -11.03
N ALA A 242 16.17 -9.53 -10.84
CA ALA A 242 17.24 -8.67 -10.33
C ALA A 242 17.73 -9.09 -8.93
N LEU A 243 16.89 -9.73 -8.11
CA LEU A 243 17.28 -10.21 -6.78
C LEU A 243 18.26 -11.39 -6.83
N THR A 244 18.24 -12.20 -7.89
CA THR A 244 19.17 -13.35 -8.04
C THR A 244 20.47 -12.98 -8.72
N THR A 245 20.41 -12.00 -9.63
CA THR A 245 21.55 -11.56 -10.45
C THR A 245 22.43 -10.52 -9.76
N ASP A 246 21.87 -9.72 -8.84
CA ASP A 246 22.65 -8.80 -8.01
C ASP A 246 23.42 -9.56 -6.90
N PRO A 247 24.75 -9.38 -6.77
CA PRO A 247 25.55 -10.15 -5.82
C PRO A 247 25.18 -9.96 -4.34
N GLU A 248 24.69 -8.79 -3.93
CA GLU A 248 24.33 -8.55 -2.53
C GLU A 248 22.92 -9.06 -2.21
N PHE A 249 21.96 -8.85 -3.11
CA PHE A 249 20.61 -9.40 -2.96
C PHE A 249 20.60 -10.93 -3.00
N SER A 250 21.37 -11.52 -3.91
CA SER A 250 21.38 -12.97 -4.14
C SER A 250 21.76 -13.76 -2.89
N LYS A 251 22.64 -13.21 -2.03
CA LYS A 251 22.98 -13.82 -0.73
C LYS A 251 21.75 -14.04 0.16
N TYR A 252 20.86 -13.06 0.21
CA TYR A 252 19.63 -13.14 1.01
C TYR A 252 18.57 -14.02 0.35
N VAL A 253 18.48 -14.01 -1.00
CA VAL A 253 17.60 -14.93 -1.73
C VAL A 253 17.95 -16.39 -1.39
N HIS A 254 19.24 -16.76 -1.50
CA HIS A 254 19.71 -18.11 -1.14
C HIS A 254 19.47 -18.44 0.33
N MET A 255 19.66 -17.47 1.23
CA MET A 255 19.41 -17.62 2.66
C MET A 255 17.93 -17.94 2.94
N TYR A 256 17.01 -17.17 2.36
CA TYR A 256 15.57 -17.33 2.57
C TYR A 256 14.98 -18.54 1.86
N ALA A 257 15.53 -18.92 0.70
CA ALA A 257 15.18 -20.18 0.02
C ALA A 257 15.52 -21.39 0.89
N LYS A 258 16.69 -21.36 1.56
CA LYS A 258 17.17 -22.43 2.43
C LYS A 258 16.45 -22.48 3.78
N ASP A 259 16.17 -21.32 4.38
CA ASP A 259 15.64 -21.22 5.74
C ASP A 259 14.43 -20.27 5.79
N LYS A 260 13.25 -20.90 5.87
CA LYS A 260 11.95 -20.22 5.97
C LYS A 260 11.81 -19.42 7.27
N ASP A 261 12.38 -19.89 8.37
CA ASP A 261 12.20 -19.23 9.67
C ASP A 261 13.05 -17.97 9.76
N VAL A 262 14.25 -17.98 9.17
CA VAL A 262 15.06 -16.76 8.97
C VAL A 262 14.33 -15.74 8.10
N PHE A 263 13.74 -16.17 6.98
CA PHE A 263 12.91 -15.31 6.15
C PHE A 263 11.75 -14.69 6.94
N PHE A 264 11.01 -15.51 7.70
CA PHE A 264 9.84 -15.05 8.44
C PHE A 264 10.22 -14.02 9.51
N GLU A 265 11.35 -14.22 10.19
CA GLU A 265 11.82 -13.29 11.21
C GLU A 265 12.26 -11.93 10.63
N ASP A 266 12.95 -11.94 9.49
CA ASP A 266 13.36 -10.71 8.81
C ASP A 266 12.17 -9.99 8.16
N PHE A 267 11.29 -10.74 7.49
CA PHE A 267 10.06 -10.20 6.91
C PHE A 267 9.18 -9.54 7.96
N LYS A 268 9.01 -10.20 9.12
CA LYS A 268 8.25 -9.65 10.24
C LYS A 268 8.76 -8.26 10.61
N LYS A 269 10.08 -8.12 10.81
CA LYS A 269 10.71 -6.86 11.23
C LYS A 269 10.63 -5.79 10.14
N ALA A 270 10.92 -6.16 8.89
CA ALA A 270 10.89 -5.24 7.76
C ALA A 270 9.47 -4.73 7.48
N PHE A 271 8.46 -5.60 7.54
CA PHE A 271 7.07 -5.21 7.35
C PHE A 271 6.55 -4.39 8.55
N ALA A 272 6.92 -4.71 9.80
CA ALA A 272 6.60 -3.85 10.94
C ALA A 272 7.18 -2.43 10.78
N LYS A 273 8.45 -2.34 10.36
CA LYS A 273 9.12 -1.07 10.06
C LYS A 273 8.41 -0.30 8.94
N LEU A 274 8.00 -0.99 7.87
CA LEU A 274 7.25 -0.39 6.77
C LEU A 274 5.97 0.30 7.26
N LEU A 275 5.18 -0.37 8.11
CA LEU A 275 3.91 0.18 8.59
C LEU A 275 4.09 1.36 9.55
N GLU A 276 5.31 1.61 10.03
CA GLU A 276 5.68 2.73 10.89
C GLU A 276 6.39 3.86 10.13
N LEU A 277 6.53 3.75 8.81
CA LEU A 277 7.07 4.85 8.00
C LEU A 277 6.15 6.07 8.04
N GLY A 278 6.73 7.22 8.35
CA GLY A 278 5.99 8.46 8.57
C GLY A 278 5.32 8.56 9.94
N ILE A 279 5.50 7.58 10.83
CA ILE A 279 4.92 7.59 12.18
C ILE A 279 5.99 7.94 13.22
N THR A 280 5.69 8.92 14.07
CA THR A 280 6.49 9.27 15.26
C THR A 280 5.68 8.91 16.50
N ARG A 281 6.28 8.16 17.41
CA ARG A 281 5.65 7.76 18.68
C ARG A 281 6.37 8.35 19.89
N ASP A 282 5.62 8.59 20.97
CA ASP A 282 6.19 8.87 22.29
C ASP A 282 6.65 7.60 23.01
N SER A 283 7.13 7.73 24.25
CA SER A 283 7.58 6.62 25.08
C SER A 283 6.48 5.64 25.49
N GLU A 284 5.20 6.05 25.38
CA GLU A 284 4.05 5.22 25.69
C GLU A 284 3.48 4.54 24.43
N GLY A 285 4.03 4.85 23.25
CA GLY A 285 3.67 4.26 21.98
C GLY A 285 2.55 5.02 21.25
N TYR A 286 2.14 6.20 21.72
CA TYR A 286 1.12 7.00 21.06
C TYR A 286 1.72 7.79 19.89
N VAL A 287 0.97 7.90 18.80
CA VAL A 287 1.39 8.70 17.63
C VAL A 287 1.33 10.19 17.99
N VAL A 288 2.44 10.90 17.80
CA VAL A 288 2.59 12.33 18.17
C VAL A 288 2.75 13.27 16.99
N ASN A 289 2.95 12.76 15.77
CA ASN A 289 2.95 13.56 14.56
C ASN A 289 1.60 13.40 13.84
N THR A 290 0.69 14.35 14.06
CA THR A 290 -0.50 14.41 13.21
C THR A 290 -0.08 14.84 11.82
N ASP A 291 -0.59 14.14 10.82
CA ASP A 291 -0.42 14.43 9.40
C ASP A 291 1.01 14.35 8.83
N ASN A 292 1.86 13.46 9.34
CA ASN A 292 3.27 13.32 8.90
C ASN A 292 4.09 14.61 9.04
N GLN A 293 3.75 15.46 10.01
CA GLN A 293 4.58 16.62 10.37
C GLN A 293 5.24 16.40 11.73
N LYS A 294 6.57 16.37 11.75
CA LYS A 294 7.37 16.30 12.99
C LYS A 294 6.95 17.42 13.96
N GLY A 295 6.38 17.05 15.12
CA GLY A 295 5.89 17.98 16.15
C GLY A 295 4.44 18.48 15.99
N GLY A 296 3.62 17.82 15.17
CA GLY A 296 2.27 18.27 14.84
C GLY A 296 1.21 18.05 15.93
N TYR A 297 0.94 19.09 16.71
CA TYR A 297 -0.43 19.57 17.00
C TYR A 297 -0.37 21.09 17.29
N ARG A 298 -0.97 21.91 16.41
CA ARG A 298 -1.38 23.29 16.76
C ARG A 298 -2.89 23.32 16.66
N SER A 299 -3.59 23.42 17.79
CA SER A 299 -5.03 23.67 17.77
C SER A 299 -5.33 24.84 16.85
N ALA A 300 -6.29 24.66 15.94
CA ALA A 300 -6.88 25.79 15.24
C ALA A 300 -7.35 26.82 16.28
N PRO A 301 -7.15 28.14 16.07
CA PRO A 301 -7.81 29.14 16.90
C PRO A 301 -9.31 28.85 16.85
N LYS A 302 -9.95 28.75 18.02
CA LYS A 302 -11.41 28.69 18.10
C LYS A 302 -11.97 29.81 17.22
N LYS A 303 -12.86 29.47 16.28
CA LYS A 303 -13.64 30.47 15.55
C LYS A 303 -14.26 31.40 16.59
N SER A 304 -14.03 32.71 16.45
CA SER A 304 -14.70 33.71 17.27
C SER A 304 -16.21 33.62 17.04
N ASP A 305 -17.00 33.68 18.10
CA ASP A 305 -18.48 33.68 18.06
C ASP A 305 -19.10 34.95 17.43
N SER A 306 -18.28 35.84 16.86
CA SER A 306 -18.76 37.06 16.20
C SER A 306 -19.07 36.80 14.74
N ALA A 307 -20.35 36.95 14.38
CA ALA A 307 -20.82 36.99 13.00
C ALA A 307 -20.08 38.08 12.19
N PRO A 308 -19.75 37.87 10.90
CA PRO A 308 -19.10 38.88 10.09
C PRO A 308 -20.03 40.08 9.90
N ALA A 309 -19.54 41.26 10.26
CA ALA A 309 -20.22 42.53 9.98
C ALA A 309 -20.33 42.73 8.47
N ALA A 310 -21.52 43.13 8.01
CA ALA A 310 -21.82 43.40 6.61
C ALA A 310 -20.84 44.42 6.02
N ALA A 311 -20.27 44.11 4.86
CA ALA A 311 -19.40 45.01 4.12
C ALA A 311 -20.19 46.25 3.67
N VAL A 312 -19.83 47.40 4.22
CA VAL A 312 -20.29 48.72 3.77
C VAL A 312 -19.57 49.03 2.46
N GLN A 313 -20.32 49.19 1.37
CA GLN A 313 -19.80 49.79 0.15
C GLN A 313 -19.56 51.29 0.38
N SER A 314 -18.36 51.78 0.08
CA SER A 314 -18.09 53.22 0.00
C SER A 314 -17.65 53.60 -1.41
N GLU A 315 -18.41 54.49 -2.02
CA GLU A 315 -18.06 55.23 -3.23
C GLU A 315 -16.94 56.25 -2.99
N ALA A 316 -16.29 56.60 -4.11
CA ALA A 316 -15.68 57.90 -4.44
C ALA A 316 -14.16 58.09 -4.21
N ALA A 317 -13.42 58.14 -5.34
CA ALA A 317 -12.90 59.37 -5.96
C ALA A 317 -11.39 59.42 -6.30
N LYS A 318 -11.18 59.54 -7.63
CA LYS A 318 -10.41 60.59 -8.35
C LYS A 318 -8.89 60.46 -8.61
N ALA A 319 -8.63 60.63 -9.91
CA ALA A 319 -7.64 61.51 -10.56
C ALA A 319 -6.24 60.96 -10.88
N GLY A 320 -5.93 60.94 -12.17
CA GLY A 320 -4.57 60.81 -12.73
C GLY A 320 -4.62 60.58 -14.24
N GLY A 321 -4.55 61.66 -15.02
CA GLY A 321 -4.63 61.62 -16.48
C GLY A 321 -3.26 61.51 -17.20
N CYS A 322 -3.31 60.83 -18.36
CA CYS A 322 -2.56 60.98 -19.62
C CYS A 322 -1.04 60.69 -19.73
N PRO A 323 -0.51 60.38 -20.94
CA PRO A 323 -1.17 60.06 -22.23
C PRO A 323 -0.61 58.84 -23.03
N VAL A 324 -1.47 58.42 -23.97
CA VAL A 324 -1.33 57.69 -25.26
C VAL A 324 0.08 57.40 -25.84
N MET A 325 0.27 56.15 -26.32
CA MET A 325 0.94 55.84 -27.60
C MET A 325 0.34 54.58 -28.26
N HIS A 326 0.06 54.73 -29.56
CA HIS A 326 -0.39 53.71 -30.52
C HIS A 326 0.62 52.55 -30.68
N GLN A 327 0.12 51.32 -30.96
CA GLN A 327 0.23 50.71 -32.30
C GLN A 327 -0.47 49.34 -32.39
N ARG A 328 -0.78 48.98 -33.63
CA ARG A 328 -1.73 47.99 -34.11
C ARG A 328 -1.17 46.56 -34.09
N ALA A 329 -2.11 45.61 -34.07
CA ALA A 329 -1.94 44.20 -34.38
C ALA A 329 -1.38 43.94 -35.80
N LYS A 330 -0.69 42.80 -35.94
CA LYS A 330 -0.82 41.80 -37.03
C LYS A 330 0.13 40.62 -36.77
N LEU A 331 -0.43 39.45 -36.46
CA LEU A 331 -0.62 38.31 -37.37
C LEU A 331 -1.72 37.43 -36.78
#